data_AF-A0A2N4WSP6-F1
#
_entry.id   AF-A0A2N4WSP6-F1
#
_cell.length_a   1.000
_cell.length_b   1.000
_cell.length_c   1.000
_cell.angle_alpha   90.00
_cell.angle_beta   90.00
_cell.angle_gamma   90.00
#
_symmetry.space_group_name_H-M   'P 1'
#
loop_
_entity.id
_entity.type
_entity.pdbx_description
1 polymer ?
#
loop_
_entity_poly.entity_id
_entity_poly.type
_entity_poly.pdbx_seq_one_letter_code
_entity_poly.pdbx_strand_id
1 'polypeptide(L)'
;MRMLTLTLVLAGLAACGSETGADTGADGAPDPAGTSTAGSVTAAALTSETTPATRAEVEEAWKCRGLVSAAAAAQKIMPAGDVPAKIMEITPAIVGYWDDRAGRLKAPDMADADVDALVVSSTRVLATREALERELPVISACIDKQKAG
;
A
#
# COMPACT_ATOMS: atom_id res chain seq x y z
N MET A 1 -1.36 30.69 46.37
CA MET A 1 -1.21 30.24 44.97
C MET A 1 -0.10 29.19 44.94
N ARG A 2 -0.49 27.90 44.92
CA ARG A 2 0.45 26.76 44.89
C ARG A 2 0.52 26.27 43.44
N MET A 3 1.68 26.46 42.81
CA MET A 3 1.99 25.91 41.49
C MET A 3 2.15 24.39 41.59
N LEU A 4 1.29 23.66 40.88
CA LEU A 4 1.40 22.22 40.65
C LEU A 4 2.30 21.99 39.44
N THR A 5 3.57 21.67 39.68
CA THR A 5 4.48 21.12 38.68
C THR A 5 4.22 19.61 38.56
N LEU A 6 3.59 19.20 37.45
CA LEU A 6 3.47 17.78 37.09
C LEU A 6 4.71 17.37 36.30
N THR A 7 5.60 16.63 36.95
CA THR A 7 6.80 16.01 36.37
C THR A 7 6.39 14.71 35.69
N LEU A 8 6.33 14.70 34.35
CA LEU A 8 6.05 13.49 33.57
C LEU A 8 7.39 12.78 33.27
N VAL A 9 7.56 11.64 33.91
CA VAL A 9 8.76 10.80 33.90
C VAL A 9 8.93 10.13 32.53
N LEU A 10 10.05 10.42 31.86
CA LEU A 10 10.63 9.60 30.80
C LEU A 10 11.36 8.40 31.44
N ALA A 11 10.89 7.18 31.21
CA ALA A 11 11.71 5.97 31.31
C ALA A 11 11.00 4.79 30.65
N GLY A 12 11.57 4.27 29.55
CA GLY A 12 11.03 3.11 28.86
C GLY A 12 11.75 2.69 27.57
N LEU A 13 13.06 2.90 27.46
CA LEU A 13 13.90 2.14 26.51
C LEU A 13 15.00 1.46 27.32
N ALA A 14 14.70 0.27 27.84
CA ALA A 14 15.73 -0.64 28.30
C ALA A 14 16.49 -1.12 27.07
N ALA A 15 17.79 -0.80 27.05
CA ALA A 15 18.77 -1.44 26.20
C ALA A 15 18.81 -2.96 26.48
N CYS A 16 18.91 -3.75 25.42
CA CYS A 16 19.45 -5.11 25.49
C CYS A 16 20.45 -5.26 24.34
N GLY A 17 21.61 -4.63 24.52
CA GLY A 17 22.89 -5.18 24.06
C GLY A 17 23.64 -5.62 25.33
N SER A 18 24.50 -6.61 25.37
CA SER A 18 25.16 -7.40 24.34
C SER A 18 25.70 -8.68 25.01
N GLU A 19 26.29 -9.57 24.20
CA GLU A 19 27.43 -10.46 24.50
C GLU A 19 27.31 -11.56 25.57
N THR A 20 27.32 -12.83 25.15
CA THR A 20 28.17 -13.85 25.78
C THR A 20 28.56 -14.91 24.75
N GLY A 21 29.87 -15.09 24.57
CA GLY A 21 30.47 -16.06 23.67
C GLY A 21 30.43 -17.50 24.18
N ALA A 22 30.81 -18.38 23.26
CA ALA A 22 31.16 -19.80 23.34
C ALA A 22 31.37 -20.43 24.73
N ASP A 23 30.79 -21.61 24.94
CA ASP A 23 31.60 -22.82 25.15
C ASP A 23 30.82 -24.13 24.90
N THR A 24 31.61 -25.19 24.76
CA THR A 24 31.44 -26.51 24.13
C THR A 24 30.59 -27.56 24.87
N GLY A 25 30.04 -28.53 24.11
CA GLY A 25 30.01 -29.94 24.53
C GLY A 25 28.68 -30.72 24.52
N ALA A 26 28.67 -31.79 23.72
CA ALA A 26 27.99 -33.09 23.89
C ALA A 26 26.50 -33.31 23.50
N ASP A 27 26.36 -34.13 22.45
CA ASP A 27 25.47 -35.29 22.26
C ASP A 27 23.94 -35.16 22.30
N GLY A 28 23.32 -35.42 21.12
CA GLY A 28 22.03 -36.14 21.03
C GLY A 28 21.04 -35.68 19.96
N ALA A 29 21.22 -36.14 18.70
CA ALA A 29 20.20 -36.52 17.68
C ALA A 29 19.01 -35.55 17.30
N PRO A 30 18.31 -35.74 16.16
CA PRO A 30 17.82 -34.63 15.29
C PRO A 30 16.31 -34.30 15.32
N ASP A 31 15.99 -33.04 14.93
CA ASP A 31 14.77 -32.44 14.31
C ASP A 31 13.40 -32.65 15.00
N PRO A 32 12.35 -31.78 14.85
CA PRO A 32 12.03 -31.00 13.65
C PRO A 32 11.61 -29.52 13.88
N ALA A 33 11.60 -28.81 12.75
CA ALA A 33 10.67 -27.74 12.40
C ALA A 33 11.08 -26.28 12.66
N GLY A 34 10.98 -25.50 11.58
CA GLY A 34 10.62 -24.10 11.70
C GLY A 34 11.62 -23.08 11.18
N THR A 35 12.46 -23.38 10.20
CA THR A 35 13.12 -22.30 9.45
C THR A 35 12.15 -21.73 8.42
N SER A 36 11.28 -20.83 8.88
CA SER A 36 10.72 -19.78 8.01
C SER A 36 11.91 -19.04 7.42
N THR A 37 12.34 -19.46 6.24
CA THR A 37 13.09 -18.62 5.34
C THR A 37 12.15 -17.47 5.04
N ALA A 38 12.31 -16.35 5.74
CA ALA A 38 11.81 -15.07 5.31
C ALA A 38 12.50 -14.81 3.97
N GLY A 39 11.90 -15.34 2.90
CA GLY A 39 12.24 -14.99 1.55
C GLY A 39 12.05 -13.50 1.48
N SER A 40 13.16 -12.77 1.50
CA SER A 40 13.19 -11.38 1.10
C SER A 40 12.59 -11.38 -0.30
N VAL A 41 11.36 -10.88 -0.42
CA VAL A 41 10.72 -10.67 -1.70
C VAL A 41 11.47 -9.48 -2.29
N THR A 42 12.64 -9.74 -2.89
CA THR A 42 13.24 -8.79 -3.80
C THR A 42 12.22 -8.63 -4.90
N ALA A 43 11.47 -7.53 -4.85
CA ALA A 43 10.66 -7.09 -5.96
C ALA A 43 11.59 -7.06 -7.17
N ALA A 44 11.44 -8.03 -8.06
CA ALA A 44 12.16 -8.05 -9.30
C ALA A 44 11.80 -6.73 -9.98
N ALA A 45 12.79 -5.84 -10.12
CA ALA A 45 12.67 -4.65 -10.91
C ALA A 45 12.46 -5.11 -12.36
N LEU A 46 11.20 -5.36 -12.72
CA LEU A 46 10.76 -5.33 -14.10
C LEU A 46 11.20 -3.95 -14.57
N THR A 47 12.17 -3.89 -15.47
CA THR A 47 12.56 -2.67 -16.16
C THR A 47 11.43 -2.30 -17.12
N SER A 48 10.25 -1.98 -16.56
CA SER A 48 9.16 -1.39 -17.29
C SER A 48 9.65 -0.03 -17.75
N GLU A 49 9.74 0.16 -19.06
CA GLU A 49 10.11 1.42 -19.67
C GLU A 49 9.30 2.55 -19.04
N THR A 50 9.98 3.47 -18.36
CA THR A 50 9.34 4.60 -17.68
C THR A 50 8.88 5.62 -18.70
N THR A 51 7.69 6.16 -18.50
CA THR A 51 7.12 7.21 -19.35
C THR A 51 7.24 8.55 -18.63
N PRO A 52 7.92 9.55 -19.22
CA PRO A 52 7.95 10.90 -18.66
C PRO A 52 6.54 11.50 -18.58
N ALA A 53 6.23 12.11 -17.44
CA ALA A 53 4.94 12.76 -17.20
C ALA A 53 5.12 13.97 -16.28
N THR A 54 4.08 14.79 -16.18
CA THR A 54 4.01 15.87 -15.18
C THR A 54 3.75 15.29 -13.79
N ARG A 55 4.13 16.03 -12.74
CA ARG A 55 3.80 15.68 -11.35
C ARG A 55 2.30 15.40 -11.17
N ALA A 56 1.44 16.24 -11.74
CA ALA A 56 -0.01 16.09 -11.64
C ALA A 56 -0.54 14.78 -12.26
N GLU A 57 0.04 14.33 -13.37
CA GLU A 57 -0.32 13.06 -14.01
C GLU A 57 0.11 11.85 -13.17
N VAL A 58 1.29 11.93 -12.52
CA VAL A 58 1.76 10.89 -11.60
C VAL A 58 0.84 10.80 -10.37
N GLU A 59 0.52 11.93 -9.75
CA GLU A 59 -0.40 12.00 -8.60
C GLU A 59 -1.79 11.46 -8.95
N GLU A 60 -2.31 11.81 -10.12
CA GLU A 60 -3.59 11.32 -10.59
C GLU A 60 -3.56 9.80 -10.82
N ALA A 61 -2.51 9.27 -11.45
CA ALA A 61 -2.39 7.84 -11.69
C ALA A 61 -2.36 7.05 -10.38
N TRP A 62 -1.58 7.49 -9.40
CA TRP A 62 -1.56 6.86 -8.06
C TRP A 62 -2.91 6.93 -7.37
N LYS A 63 -3.59 8.08 -7.44
CA LYS A 63 -4.94 8.25 -6.88
C LYS A 63 -5.94 7.29 -7.52
N CYS A 64 -5.98 7.22 -8.86
CA CYS A 64 -6.88 6.33 -9.57
C CYS A 64 -6.57 4.86 -9.31
N ARG A 65 -5.29 4.48 -9.26
CA ARG A 65 -4.84 3.15 -8.86
C ARG A 65 -5.37 2.77 -7.48
N GLY A 66 -5.23 3.64 -6.50
CA GLY A 66 -5.72 3.43 -5.15
C GLY A 66 -7.24 3.26 -5.07
N LEU A 67 -8.00 4.15 -5.72
CA LEU A 67 -9.46 4.11 -5.74
C LEU A 67 -10.02 2.88 -6.44
N VAL A 68 -9.51 2.57 -7.64
CA VAL A 68 -9.95 1.41 -8.43
C VAL A 68 -9.62 0.10 -7.72
N SER A 69 -8.43 0.00 -7.11
CA SER A 69 -8.03 -1.19 -6.35
C SER A 69 -8.90 -1.38 -5.11
N ALA A 70 -9.18 -0.30 -4.36
CA ALA A 70 -10.05 -0.35 -3.19
C ALA A 70 -11.50 -0.73 -3.57
N ALA A 71 -12.00 -0.19 -4.67
CA ALA A 71 -13.33 -0.51 -5.18
C ALA A 71 -13.42 -1.97 -5.69
N ALA A 72 -12.37 -2.47 -6.37
CA ALA A 72 -12.27 -3.88 -6.76
C ALA A 72 -12.18 -4.82 -5.55
N ALA A 73 -11.50 -4.41 -4.47
CA ALA A 73 -11.49 -5.15 -3.22
C ALA A 73 -12.87 -5.18 -2.56
N ALA A 74 -13.60 -4.05 -2.58
CA ALA A 74 -14.96 -3.95 -2.05
C ALA A 74 -15.92 -4.97 -2.70
N GLN A 75 -15.83 -5.19 -4.01
CA GLN A 75 -16.62 -6.21 -4.73
C GLN A 75 -16.44 -7.62 -4.15
N LYS A 76 -15.27 -7.93 -3.58
CA LYS A 76 -14.93 -9.26 -3.06
C LYS A 76 -15.39 -9.48 -1.63
N ILE A 77 -15.55 -8.40 -0.85
CA ILE A 77 -15.80 -8.49 0.60
C ILE A 77 -17.19 -8.03 1.01
N MET A 78 -17.85 -7.21 0.18
CA MET A 78 -19.20 -6.70 0.44
C MET A 78 -20.28 -7.58 -0.20
N PRO A 79 -21.49 -7.64 0.37
CA PRO A 79 -22.64 -8.26 -0.29
C PRO A 79 -22.94 -7.59 -1.64
N ALA A 80 -23.29 -8.37 -2.67
CA ALA A 80 -23.51 -7.85 -4.02
C ALA A 80 -24.59 -6.74 -4.11
N GLY A 81 -25.58 -6.75 -3.20
CA GLY A 81 -26.62 -5.71 -3.13
C GLY A 81 -26.13 -4.36 -2.58
N ASP A 82 -24.97 -4.32 -1.94
CA ASP A 82 -24.40 -3.12 -1.33
C ASP A 82 -23.31 -2.46 -2.21
N VAL A 83 -22.96 -3.10 -3.32
CA VAL A 83 -21.97 -2.59 -4.27
C VAL A 83 -22.68 -1.84 -5.40
N PRO A 84 -22.40 -0.54 -5.63
CA PRO A 84 -23.01 0.20 -6.73
C PRO A 84 -22.71 -0.44 -8.09
N ALA A 85 -23.70 -0.46 -9.00
CA ALA A 85 -23.58 -1.14 -10.29
C ALA A 85 -22.36 -0.71 -11.12
N LYS A 86 -21.99 0.58 -11.05
CA LYS A 86 -20.81 1.11 -11.74
C LYS A 86 -19.50 0.53 -11.21
N ILE A 87 -19.44 0.20 -9.92
CA ILE A 87 -18.28 -0.47 -9.31
C ILE A 87 -18.15 -1.90 -9.82
N MET A 88 -19.26 -2.56 -10.16
CA MET A 88 -19.26 -3.90 -10.76
C MET A 88 -18.68 -3.91 -12.19
N GLU A 89 -18.54 -2.76 -12.85
CA GLU A 89 -17.84 -2.66 -14.14
C GLU A 89 -16.31 -2.76 -13.99
N ILE A 90 -15.76 -2.65 -12.78
CA ILE A 90 -14.32 -2.72 -12.56
C ILE A 90 -13.84 -4.16 -12.74
N THR A 91 -13.12 -4.39 -13.84
CA THR A 91 -12.51 -5.67 -14.19
C THR A 91 -11.03 -5.72 -13.77
N PRO A 92 -10.41 -6.92 -13.75
CA PRO A 92 -8.96 -7.04 -13.56
C PRO A 92 -8.13 -6.24 -14.56
N ALA A 93 -8.64 -6.02 -15.79
CA ALA A 93 -7.95 -5.21 -16.79
C ALA A 93 -7.91 -3.72 -16.41
N ILE A 94 -8.97 -3.19 -15.81
CA ILE A 94 -9.01 -1.79 -15.34
C ILE A 94 -8.04 -1.61 -14.16
N VAL A 95 -7.99 -2.58 -13.24
CA VAL A 95 -7.01 -2.58 -12.14
C VAL A 95 -5.59 -2.63 -12.71
N GLY A 96 -5.31 -3.57 -13.61
CA GLY A 96 -4.00 -3.74 -14.24
C GLY A 96 -3.54 -2.51 -15.03
N TYR A 97 -4.44 -1.81 -15.72
CA TYR A 97 -4.13 -0.55 -16.40
C TYR A 97 -3.61 0.50 -15.41
N TRP A 98 -4.30 0.70 -14.29
CA TRP A 98 -3.90 1.72 -13.32
C TRP A 98 -2.65 1.32 -12.53
N ASP A 99 -2.45 0.04 -12.26
CA ASP A 99 -1.19 -0.47 -11.69
C ASP A 99 0.00 -0.23 -12.62
N ASP A 100 -0.13 -0.56 -13.92
CA ASP A 100 0.92 -0.31 -14.92
C ASP A 100 1.18 1.18 -15.08
N ARG A 101 0.12 1.98 -15.28
CA ARG A 101 0.25 3.43 -15.48
C ARG A 101 0.92 4.10 -14.29
N ALA A 102 0.47 3.84 -13.06
CA ALA A 102 1.08 4.43 -11.86
C ALA A 102 2.54 3.99 -11.67
N GLY A 103 2.89 2.74 -12.02
CA GLY A 103 4.25 2.23 -11.94
C GLY A 103 5.20 2.79 -12.99
N ARG A 104 4.69 3.18 -14.16
CA ARG A 104 5.51 3.62 -15.30
C ARG A 104 5.68 5.13 -15.40
N LEU A 105 4.70 5.92 -14.95
CA LEU A 105 4.81 7.38 -15.02
C LEU A 105 5.88 7.92 -14.05
N LYS A 106 6.76 8.78 -14.56
CA LYS A 106 7.80 9.46 -13.77
C LYS A 106 7.83 10.95 -14.07
N ALA A 107 7.79 11.76 -13.02
CA ALA A 107 7.95 13.20 -13.12
C ALA A 107 9.38 13.60 -12.74
N PRO A 108 10.06 14.43 -13.54
CA PRO A 108 11.48 14.76 -13.32
C PRO A 108 11.74 15.54 -12.02
N ASP A 109 10.71 16.17 -11.48
CA ASP A 109 10.71 16.95 -10.25
C ASP A 109 10.21 16.17 -9.03
N MET A 110 9.95 14.87 -9.15
CA MET A 110 9.41 14.02 -8.07
C MET A 110 10.47 13.03 -7.59
N ALA A 111 10.80 13.08 -6.30
CA ALA A 111 11.73 12.12 -5.70
C ALA A 111 11.02 10.77 -5.44
N ASP A 112 11.78 9.68 -5.30
CA ASP A 112 11.20 8.37 -4.96
C ASP A 112 10.44 8.41 -3.63
N ALA A 113 10.89 9.21 -2.64
CA ALA A 113 10.18 9.41 -1.38
C ALA A 113 8.80 10.08 -1.56
N ASP A 114 8.64 10.95 -2.57
CA ASP A 114 7.35 11.54 -2.91
C ASP A 114 6.42 10.49 -3.52
N VAL A 115 6.96 9.61 -4.37
CA VAL A 115 6.22 8.47 -4.94
C VAL A 115 5.77 7.51 -3.82
N ASP A 116 6.63 7.19 -2.86
CA ASP A 116 6.28 6.36 -1.71
C ASP A 116 5.16 7.00 -0.88
N ALA A 117 5.21 8.32 -0.67
CA ALA A 117 4.13 9.05 -0.01
C ALA A 117 2.82 8.98 -0.81
N LEU A 118 2.87 9.00 -2.15
CA LEU A 118 1.70 8.80 -3.01
C LEU A 118 1.12 7.40 -2.90
N VAL A 119 1.96 6.36 -2.85
CA VAL A 119 1.53 4.97 -2.66
C VAL A 119 0.73 4.84 -1.36
N VAL A 120 1.28 5.38 -0.26
CA VAL A 120 0.65 5.33 1.06
C VAL A 120 -0.64 6.14 1.08
N SER A 121 -0.61 7.40 0.63
CA SER A 121 -1.78 8.30 0.67
C SER A 121 -2.90 7.92 -0.31
N SER A 122 -2.58 7.13 -1.34
CA SER A 122 -3.57 6.61 -2.29
C SER A 122 -4.20 5.30 -1.82
N THR A 123 -3.63 4.63 -0.82
CA THR A 123 -4.23 3.41 -0.25
C THR A 123 -5.52 3.76 0.49
N ARG A 124 -6.63 3.13 0.12
CA ARG A 124 -7.97 3.43 0.65
C ARG A 124 -8.71 2.16 1.05
N VAL A 125 -9.62 2.31 2.00
CA VAL A 125 -10.55 1.26 2.42
C VAL A 125 -11.97 1.73 2.09
N LEU A 126 -12.62 1.05 1.15
CA LEU A 126 -13.98 1.33 0.71
C LEU A 126 -14.90 0.15 1.04
N ALA A 127 -14.93 -0.26 2.31
CA ALA A 127 -15.62 -1.47 2.78
C ALA A 127 -17.09 -1.24 3.18
N THR A 128 -17.69 -0.09 2.84
CA THR A 128 -19.11 0.20 3.08
C THR A 128 -19.75 0.84 1.86
N ARG A 129 -21.07 0.75 1.77
CA ARG A 129 -21.85 1.33 0.67
C ARG A 129 -21.68 2.85 0.61
N GLU A 130 -21.76 3.53 1.75
CA GLU A 130 -21.64 4.98 1.84
C GLU A 130 -20.24 5.45 1.40
N ALA A 131 -19.19 4.68 1.73
CA ALA A 131 -17.84 4.98 1.29
C ALA A 131 -17.70 4.86 -0.23
N LEU A 132 -18.29 3.82 -0.83
CA LEU A 132 -18.32 3.64 -2.29
C LEU A 132 -19.13 4.73 -2.99
N GLU A 133 -20.32 5.06 -2.49
CA GLU A 133 -21.20 6.07 -3.08
C GLU A 133 -20.56 7.47 -3.05
N ARG A 134 -19.87 7.83 -1.96
CA ARG A 134 -19.14 9.09 -1.83
C ARG A 134 -18.02 9.24 -2.85
N GLU A 135 -17.28 8.16 -3.11
CA GLU A 135 -16.13 8.17 -4.03
C GLU A 135 -16.54 7.82 -5.47
N LEU A 136 -17.80 7.42 -5.69
CA LEU A 136 -18.32 6.94 -6.97
C LEU A 136 -18.06 7.90 -8.15
N PRO A 137 -18.20 9.24 -8.00
CA PRO A 137 -17.92 10.16 -9.09
C PRO A 137 -16.45 10.10 -9.53
N VAL A 138 -15.53 10.00 -8.57
CA VAL A 138 -14.08 9.96 -8.84
C VAL A 138 -13.68 8.61 -9.43
N ILE A 139 -14.21 7.52 -8.89
CA ILE A 139 -14.00 6.16 -9.43
C ILE A 139 -14.50 6.09 -10.88
N SER A 140 -15.68 6.64 -11.15
CA SER A 140 -16.24 6.68 -12.50
C SER A 140 -15.35 7.45 -13.46
N ALA A 141 -14.82 8.60 -13.04
CA ALA A 141 -13.88 9.36 -13.85
C ALA A 141 -12.58 8.58 -14.16
N CYS A 142 -12.05 7.82 -13.20
CA CYS A 142 -10.91 6.94 -13.44
C CYS A 142 -11.24 5.79 -14.41
N ILE A 143 -12.44 5.20 -14.34
CA ILE A 143 -12.87 4.18 -15.30
C ILE A 143 -12.97 4.77 -16.71
N ASP A 144 -13.55 5.96 -16.84
CA ASP A 144 -13.76 6.60 -18.13
C ASP A 144 -12.44 7.10 -18.77
N LYS A 145 -11.49 7.57 -17.95
CA LYS A 145 -10.13 7.90 -18.41
C LYS A 145 -9.38 6.70 -18.98
N GLN A 146 -9.50 5.54 -18.34
CA GLN A 146 -8.91 4.30 -18.87
C GLN A 146 -9.47 3.92 -20.25
N LYS A 147 -10.78 4.14 -20.46
CA LYS A 147 -11.43 3.87 -21.75
C LYS A 147 -11.00 4.83 -22.86
N ALA A 148 -10.54 6.04 -22.49
CA ALA A 148 -10.10 7.06 -23.43
C ALA A 148 -8.67 6.83 -23.98
N GLY A 149 -7.86 6.00 -23.31
CA GLY A 149 -6.48 5.67 -23.70
C GLY A 149 -5.44 6.49 -22.96
#